data_AF-A0A9F2R3B4-F1
#
_entry.id   AF-A0A9F2R3B4-F1
#
_cell.length_a   1.000
_cell.length_b   1.000
_cell.length_c   1.000
_cell.angle_alpha   90.00
_cell.angle_beta   90.00
_cell.angle_gamma   90.00
#
_symmetry.space_group_name_H-M   'P 1'
#
loop_
_entity.id
_entity.type
_entity.pdbx_description
1 polymer ?
#
loop_
_entity_poly.entity_id
_entity_poly.type
_entity_poly.pdbx_seq_one_letter_code
_entity_poly.pdbx_strand_id
1 'polypeptide(L)'
;KSFSFLFKPSHLSIFCLVSDTEESHVAFPYCSGVWNVPYISQAYLLKGETLRQDLPKRNIFTLDDTDPDMAFCKSVREKGIFLHISNRDDFGRLLSTTRYNISRLHPELWQISENPLDWQDKYIHENYSQVLEGEFFEQPCPDVYWFPVFTDQMCDELVEEVEGYGQWSGGRHEDSRLVGGYENVPTVDIHMNQIGFEKEWLQFLRDYIAPVTEKFYPGYHTKARAIMNFMVRYRPDEQPSLRPHHDSSTFTINVALNHKGIDYEGGGCRFIRYNCKVESPRKGWSLLHPGRLTHYHEGLPTTQGTRYIMVSFVDP
;
A
#
# COMPACT_ATOMS: atom_id res chain seq x y z
N LYS A 1 19.46 -22.33 15.63
CA LYS A 1 20.26 -21.57 16.61
C LYS A 1 19.28 -21.08 17.69
N SER A 2 19.36 -21.67 18.88
CA SER A 2 18.43 -21.45 19.99
C SER A 2 18.80 -20.12 20.69
N PHE A 3 17.84 -19.22 20.86
CA PHE A 3 17.99 -18.04 21.71
C PHE A 3 17.42 -18.36 23.09
N SER A 4 18.32 -18.52 24.06
CA SER A 4 18.00 -18.65 25.49
C SER A 4 18.20 -17.29 26.16
N PHE A 5 17.12 -16.65 26.61
CA PHE A 5 17.22 -15.52 27.54
C PHE A 5 17.02 -16.03 28.98
N LEU A 6 18.11 -16.03 29.75
CA LEU A 6 18.14 -16.35 31.17
C LEU A 6 17.78 -15.08 31.98
N PHE A 7 16.60 -15.04 32.57
CA PHE A 7 16.26 -14.07 33.63
C PHE A 7 16.28 -14.78 35.00
N LYS A 8 17.04 -14.23 35.96
CA LYS A 8 17.07 -14.69 37.36
C LYS A 8 15.77 -14.28 38.09
N PRO A 9 15.25 -15.10 39.03
CA PRO A 9 13.90 -14.94 39.55
C PRO A 9 13.88 -14.20 40.89
N SER A 10 13.22 -13.06 40.94
CA SER A 10 12.58 -12.56 42.16
C SER A 10 11.52 -11.56 41.72
N HIS A 11 10.27 -11.84 42.08
CA HIS A 11 9.01 -11.15 41.73
C HIS A 11 8.26 -11.75 40.53
N LEU A 12 6.96 -12.01 40.79
CA LEU A 12 5.97 -12.43 39.82
C LEU A 12 5.76 -11.30 38.81
N SER A 13 6.07 -11.55 37.54
CA SER A 13 5.88 -10.57 36.47
C SER A 13 5.25 -11.23 35.26
N ILE A 14 4.07 -10.73 34.89
CA ILE A 14 3.55 -10.84 33.53
C ILE A 14 4.18 -9.71 32.73
N PHE A 15 4.82 -9.99 31.60
CA PHE A 15 5.41 -8.96 30.73
C PHE A 15 4.53 -8.76 29.51
N CYS A 16 4.04 -7.53 29.28
CA CYS A 16 3.26 -7.17 28.10
C CYS A 16 4.03 -6.23 27.17
N LEU A 17 3.78 -6.38 25.87
CA LEU A 17 4.23 -5.47 24.80
C LEU A 17 3.21 -4.33 24.64
N VAL A 18 3.67 -3.09 24.45
CA VAL A 18 2.78 -1.92 24.25
C VAL A 18 2.58 -1.67 22.76
N SER A 19 1.35 -1.30 22.47
CA SER A 19 0.81 -0.83 21.21
C SER A 19 0.78 0.68 21.14
N ASP A 20 1.25 1.27 20.04
CA ASP A 20 0.81 2.60 19.63
C ASP A 20 -0.56 2.50 18.93
N THR A 21 -1.63 2.83 19.64
CA THR A 21 -2.93 3.20 19.06
C THR A 21 -3.38 4.53 19.66
N GLU A 22 -3.90 5.41 18.82
CA GLU A 22 -4.27 6.80 19.13
C GLU A 22 -5.34 6.98 20.24
N GLU A 23 -5.92 5.91 20.81
CA GLU A 23 -6.94 6.02 21.87
C GLU A 23 -6.59 5.32 23.19
N SER A 24 -5.36 4.83 23.38
CA SER A 24 -4.93 4.32 24.69
C SER A 24 -3.55 4.82 25.09
N HIS A 25 -3.49 6.08 25.51
CA HIS A 25 -2.32 6.67 26.17
C HIS A 25 -2.02 5.98 27.51
N VAL A 26 -1.38 4.81 27.49
CA VAL A 26 -0.69 4.26 28.67
C VAL A 26 0.67 3.69 28.28
N ALA A 27 1.56 4.57 27.85
CA ALA A 27 2.96 4.56 28.23
C ALA A 27 3.52 5.95 27.97
N PHE A 28 4.12 6.56 28.98
CA PHE A 28 4.73 7.89 28.88
C PHE A 28 5.75 7.88 27.73
N PRO A 29 5.53 8.59 26.60
CA PRO A 29 6.46 8.54 25.47
C PRO A 29 7.86 9.07 25.81
N TYR A 30 7.96 9.77 26.95
CA TYR A 30 9.20 10.38 27.45
C TYR A 30 9.87 9.60 28.60
N CYS A 31 9.25 8.52 29.10
CA CYS A 31 9.83 7.72 30.19
C CYS A 31 9.85 6.24 29.79
N SER A 32 11.05 5.67 29.70
CA SER A 32 11.26 4.24 29.40
C SER A 32 11.43 3.43 30.69
N GLY A 33 10.80 2.25 30.77
CA GLY A 33 10.81 1.45 31.99
C GLY A 33 10.01 0.16 31.93
N VAL A 34 9.84 -0.43 33.11
CA VAL A 34 8.89 -1.51 33.36
C VAL A 34 7.88 -0.97 34.36
N TRP A 35 6.61 -1.00 33.98
CA TRP A 35 5.54 -0.31 34.70
C TRP A 35 4.55 -1.33 35.21
N ASN A 36 4.15 -1.22 36.47
CA ASN A 36 3.01 -1.97 36.99
C ASN A 36 1.73 -1.22 36.62
N VAL A 37 0.88 -1.83 35.81
CA VAL A 37 -0.33 -1.22 35.26
C VAL A 37 -1.57 -2.03 35.64
N PRO A 38 -2.77 -1.42 35.66
CA PRO A 38 -3.98 -2.14 36.02
C PRO A 38 -4.52 -3.02 34.88
N TYR A 39 -4.09 -2.82 33.63
CA TYR A 39 -4.64 -3.50 32.47
C TYR A 39 -3.55 -3.77 31.42
N ILE A 40 -3.60 -4.95 30.81
CA ILE A 40 -2.76 -5.38 29.69
C ILE A 40 -3.60 -6.24 28.74
N SER A 41 -3.31 -6.24 27.45
CA SER A 41 -4.01 -7.06 26.45
C SER A 41 -3.09 -7.39 25.27
N GLN A 42 -3.60 -8.16 24.30
CA GLN A 42 -2.92 -8.53 23.04
C GLN A 42 -1.72 -9.47 23.18
N ALA A 43 -0.60 -9.01 23.75
CA ALA A 43 0.65 -9.76 23.76
C ALA A 43 1.33 -9.73 25.12
N TYR A 44 1.25 -10.83 25.87
CA TYR A 44 1.84 -10.94 27.20
C TYR A 44 2.44 -12.33 27.49
N LEU A 45 3.49 -12.35 28.31
CA LEU A 45 4.17 -13.54 28.81
C LEU A 45 3.83 -13.76 30.29
N LEU A 46 3.40 -14.97 30.63
CA LEU A 46 3.05 -15.36 32.00
C LEU A 46 3.93 -16.52 32.47
N LYS A 47 4.51 -16.40 33.67
CA LYS A 47 5.31 -17.47 34.27
C LYS A 47 4.43 -18.69 34.52
N GLY A 48 4.80 -19.85 33.95
CA GLY A 48 3.99 -21.07 34.05
C GLY A 48 3.78 -21.58 35.49
N GLU A 49 4.66 -21.22 36.42
CA GLU A 49 4.47 -21.51 37.85
C GLU A 49 3.28 -20.74 38.44
N THR A 50 3.12 -19.46 38.07
CA THR A 50 2.00 -18.61 38.48
C THR A 50 0.65 -19.17 38.04
N LEU A 51 0.59 -19.73 36.83
CA LEU A 51 -0.61 -20.43 36.34
C LEU A 51 -0.97 -21.66 37.20
N ARG A 52 0.04 -22.41 37.65
CA ARG A 52 -0.19 -23.66 38.40
C ARG A 52 -0.52 -23.41 39.88
N GLN A 53 0.09 -22.40 40.49
CA GLN A 53 -0.01 -22.14 41.93
C GLN A 53 -1.06 -21.07 42.24
N ASP A 54 -1.00 -19.92 41.57
CA ASP A 54 -1.77 -18.72 41.96
C ASP A 54 -3.07 -18.56 41.16
N LEU A 55 -3.07 -19.05 39.90
CA LEU A 55 -4.20 -18.99 38.97
C LEU A 55 -4.66 -20.39 38.50
N PRO A 56 -4.94 -21.36 39.40
CA PRO A 56 -5.27 -22.74 39.01
C PRO A 56 -6.67 -22.89 38.38
N LYS A 57 -7.51 -21.85 38.48
CA LYS A 57 -8.88 -21.88 37.93
C LYS A 57 -8.83 -21.82 36.41
N ARG A 58 -9.72 -22.57 35.73
CA ARG A 58 -9.80 -22.58 34.26
C ARG A 58 -10.49 -21.35 33.66
N ASN A 59 -11.30 -20.65 34.44
CA ASN A 59 -12.17 -19.55 34.00
C ASN A 59 -11.55 -18.15 34.18
N ILE A 60 -10.23 -18.00 33.99
CA ILE A 60 -9.52 -16.73 34.24
C ILE A 60 -10.03 -15.60 33.30
N PHE A 61 -10.46 -15.97 32.09
CA PHE A 61 -11.00 -15.06 31.08
C PHE A 61 -12.54 -14.97 31.10
N THR A 62 -13.20 -15.57 32.10
CA THR A 62 -14.66 -15.67 32.11
C THR A 62 -15.22 -15.15 33.42
N LEU A 63 -15.82 -13.97 33.35
CA LEU A 63 -16.57 -13.31 34.41
C LEU A 63 -17.87 -12.80 33.80
N ASP A 64 -18.98 -12.97 34.53
CA ASP A 64 -20.29 -12.54 34.05
C ASP A 64 -20.30 -11.04 33.71
N ASP A 65 -20.95 -10.70 32.60
CA ASP A 65 -21.10 -9.33 32.07
C ASP A 65 -19.77 -8.54 31.92
N THR A 66 -18.64 -9.23 31.71
CA THR A 66 -17.31 -8.62 31.58
C THR A 66 -16.61 -9.11 30.31
N ASP A 67 -15.96 -8.19 29.59
CA ASP A 67 -15.08 -8.53 28.46
C ASP A 67 -13.95 -9.50 28.88
N PRO A 68 -13.56 -10.50 28.04
CA PRO A 68 -12.55 -11.49 28.41
C PRO A 68 -11.19 -10.94 28.86
N ASP A 69 -10.69 -9.86 28.24
CA ASP A 69 -9.40 -9.25 28.62
C ASP A 69 -9.52 -8.49 29.94
N MET A 70 -10.65 -7.80 30.15
CA MET A 70 -10.98 -7.20 31.45
C MET A 70 -11.12 -8.25 32.54
N ALA A 71 -11.77 -9.38 32.24
CA ALA A 71 -11.96 -10.51 33.13
C ALA A 71 -10.60 -11.11 33.54
N PHE A 72 -9.71 -11.30 32.58
CA PHE A 72 -8.34 -11.74 32.83
C PHE A 72 -7.60 -10.79 33.77
N CYS A 73 -7.52 -9.51 33.41
CA CYS A 73 -6.79 -8.53 34.22
C CYS A 73 -7.35 -8.44 35.64
N LYS A 74 -8.68 -8.47 35.80
CA LYS A 74 -9.34 -8.48 37.11
C LYS A 74 -8.97 -9.73 37.92
N SER A 75 -9.09 -10.92 37.33
CA SER A 75 -8.75 -12.19 37.97
C SER A 75 -7.30 -12.23 38.48
N VAL A 76 -6.37 -11.68 37.71
CA VAL A 76 -4.94 -11.60 38.07
C VAL A 76 -4.71 -10.61 39.22
N ARG A 77 -5.32 -9.42 39.15
CA ARG A 77 -5.21 -8.39 40.21
C ARG A 77 -5.79 -8.85 41.54
N GLU A 78 -6.91 -9.60 41.53
CA GLU A 78 -7.52 -10.16 42.75
C GLU A 78 -6.60 -11.16 43.48
N LYS A 79 -5.60 -11.71 42.79
CA LYS A 79 -4.54 -12.54 43.38
C LYS A 79 -3.32 -11.75 43.86
N GLY A 80 -3.34 -10.42 43.75
CA GLY A 80 -2.21 -9.57 44.11
C GLY A 80 -1.02 -9.70 43.15
N ILE A 81 -1.24 -10.26 41.95
CA ILE A 81 -0.20 -10.41 40.94
C ILE A 81 -0.14 -9.12 40.11
N PHE A 82 1.07 -8.58 39.93
CA PHE A 82 1.29 -7.39 39.14
C PHE A 82 1.27 -7.68 37.64
N LEU A 83 0.60 -6.80 36.89
CA LEU A 83 0.62 -6.79 35.44
C LEU A 83 1.70 -5.78 35.01
N HIS A 84 2.82 -6.28 34.47
CA HIS A 84 3.90 -5.40 34.05
C HIS A 84 3.86 -5.18 32.54
N ILE A 85 4.16 -3.94 32.15
CA ILE A 85 4.29 -3.54 30.76
C ILE A 85 5.68 -2.94 30.55
N SER A 86 6.33 -3.28 29.44
CA SER A 86 7.67 -2.76 29.13
C SER A 86 7.66 -1.94 27.85
N ASN A 87 8.21 -0.72 27.95
CA ASN A 87 8.53 0.15 26.82
C ASN A 87 10.04 0.46 26.77
N ARG A 88 10.87 -0.54 27.15
CA ARG A 88 12.33 -0.43 27.12
C ARG A 88 12.91 -0.56 25.73
N ASP A 89 12.21 -1.32 24.89
CA ASP A 89 12.56 -1.59 23.51
C ASP A 89 11.32 -1.33 22.65
N ASP A 90 11.54 -1.14 21.35
CA ASP A 90 10.47 -1.19 20.36
C ASP A 90 10.16 -2.66 20.05
N PHE A 91 8.93 -3.06 20.38
CA PHE A 91 8.48 -4.44 20.22
C PHE A 91 7.53 -4.64 19.03
N GLY A 92 7.09 -3.54 18.39
CA GLY A 92 6.13 -3.57 17.29
C GLY A 92 4.93 -2.66 17.51
N ARG A 93 3.89 -2.90 16.70
CA ARG A 93 2.68 -2.07 16.60
C ARG A 93 1.42 -2.93 16.55
N LEU A 94 0.26 -2.36 16.87
CA LEU A 94 -1.03 -3.02 16.63
C LEU A 94 -1.67 -2.53 15.35
N LEU A 95 -2.36 -3.44 14.68
CA LEU A 95 -3.17 -3.13 13.51
C LEU A 95 -4.51 -2.53 13.94
N SER A 96 -4.94 -1.48 13.23
CA SER A 96 -6.32 -1.02 13.26
C SER A 96 -7.20 -2.03 12.53
N THR A 97 -8.10 -2.69 13.26
CA THR A 97 -9.07 -3.65 12.70
C THR A 97 -10.51 -3.11 12.68
N THR A 98 -10.72 -1.86 13.10
CA THR A 98 -12.05 -1.29 13.36
C THR A 98 -12.94 -1.21 12.11
N ARG A 99 -12.34 -0.95 10.94
CA ARG A 99 -13.05 -0.74 9.66
C ARG A 99 -12.56 -1.68 8.56
N TYR A 100 -12.16 -2.90 8.94
CA TYR A 100 -11.63 -3.87 7.99
C TYR A 100 -12.75 -4.55 7.18
N ASN A 101 -12.85 -4.25 5.88
CA ASN A 101 -13.87 -4.82 5.01
C ASN A 101 -13.40 -6.11 4.33
N ILE A 102 -13.83 -7.25 4.86
CA ILE A 102 -13.49 -8.59 4.35
C ILE A 102 -14.26 -9.01 3.08
N SER A 103 -15.14 -8.16 2.53
CA SER A 103 -15.94 -8.54 1.35
C SER A 103 -15.20 -8.44 0.03
N ARG A 104 -14.00 -7.85 0.02
CA ARG A 104 -13.17 -7.65 -1.17
C ARG A 104 -12.28 -8.87 -1.42
N LEU A 105 -11.78 -9.02 -2.63
CA LEU A 105 -10.87 -10.14 -2.97
C LEU A 105 -9.55 -9.98 -2.23
N HIS A 106 -9.02 -8.76 -2.18
CA HIS A 106 -7.80 -8.35 -1.48
C HIS A 106 -8.07 -7.14 -0.58
N PRO A 107 -8.69 -7.34 0.61
CA PRO A 107 -9.07 -6.26 1.52
C PRO A 107 -7.91 -5.34 1.95
N GLU A 108 -6.71 -5.89 2.04
CA GLU A 108 -5.50 -5.19 2.47
C GLU A 108 -5.11 -4.04 1.54
N LEU A 109 -5.47 -4.09 0.24
CA LEU A 109 -5.26 -2.97 -0.68
C LEU A 109 -5.88 -1.67 -0.15
N TRP A 110 -7.02 -1.76 0.56
CA TRP A 110 -7.75 -0.62 1.12
C TRP A 110 -7.21 -0.11 2.47
N GLN A 111 -6.09 -0.64 2.94
CA GLN A 111 -5.56 -0.33 4.28
C GLN A 111 -4.55 0.81 4.33
N ILE A 112 -4.25 1.47 3.21
CA ILE A 112 -3.24 2.55 3.15
C ILE A 112 -3.46 3.67 4.18
N SER A 113 -4.70 3.98 4.53
CA SER A 113 -5.01 5.02 5.53
C SER A 113 -5.07 4.49 6.96
N GLU A 114 -5.53 3.24 7.17
CA GLU A 114 -5.77 2.69 8.51
C GLU A 114 -4.52 2.02 9.10
N ASN A 115 -3.70 1.40 8.24
CA ASN A 115 -2.48 0.69 8.60
C ASN A 115 -1.34 1.04 7.63
N PRO A 116 -0.90 2.32 7.56
CA PRO A 116 0.00 2.81 6.51
C PRO A 116 1.36 2.11 6.49
N LEU A 117 1.94 1.80 7.65
CA LEU A 117 3.25 1.16 7.74
C LEU A 117 3.22 -0.27 7.22
N ASP A 118 2.22 -1.06 7.63
CA ASP A 118 2.04 -2.44 7.17
C ASP A 118 1.65 -2.50 5.69
N TRP A 119 0.86 -1.53 5.24
CA TRP A 119 0.53 -1.37 3.83
C TRP A 119 1.78 -1.05 3.01
N GLN A 120 2.64 -0.14 3.49
CA GLN A 120 3.92 0.19 2.85
C GLN A 120 4.82 -1.05 2.76
N ASP A 121 5.02 -1.75 3.87
CA ASP A 121 5.88 -2.95 3.94
C ASP A 121 5.40 -4.04 2.97
N LYS A 122 4.08 -4.15 2.74
CA LYS A 122 3.49 -5.14 1.83
C LYS A 122 3.52 -4.71 0.36
N TYR A 123 3.22 -3.45 0.06
CA TYR A 123 2.87 -3.01 -1.29
C TYR A 123 3.83 -2.04 -1.95
N ILE A 124 4.65 -1.32 -1.19
CA ILE A 124 5.65 -0.41 -1.75
C ILE A 124 6.95 -1.17 -1.96
N HIS A 125 7.57 -0.93 -3.12
CA HIS A 125 8.78 -1.63 -3.49
C HIS A 125 9.90 -1.39 -2.45
N GLU A 126 10.64 -2.43 -2.08
CA GLU A 126 11.69 -2.39 -1.04
C GLU A 126 12.74 -1.27 -1.26
N ASN A 127 13.12 -1.04 -2.52
CA ASN A 127 14.06 0.02 -2.91
C ASN A 127 13.41 1.38 -3.19
N TYR A 128 12.11 1.58 -2.93
CA TYR A 128 11.45 2.86 -3.16
C TYR A 128 12.11 4.00 -2.36
N SER A 129 12.48 3.75 -1.10
CA SER A 129 13.11 4.79 -0.27
C SER A 129 14.44 5.30 -0.85
N GLN A 130 15.21 4.44 -1.53
CA GLN A 130 16.46 4.82 -2.20
C GLN A 130 16.22 5.81 -3.35
N VAL A 131 15.04 5.75 -4.01
CA VAL A 131 14.62 6.73 -5.04
C VAL A 131 14.62 8.15 -4.48
N LEU A 132 14.10 8.31 -3.26
CA LEU A 132 14.05 9.60 -2.56
C LEU A 132 15.42 10.06 -2.06
N GLU A 133 16.40 9.17 -1.97
CA GLU A 133 17.80 9.51 -1.68
C GLU A 133 18.53 9.94 -2.96
N GLY A 134 17.95 9.69 -4.14
CA GLY A 134 18.55 9.98 -5.44
C GLY A 134 19.38 8.81 -5.96
N GLU A 135 19.15 7.64 -5.37
CA GLU A 135 19.70 6.37 -5.79
C GLU A 135 18.58 5.57 -6.48
N PHE A 136 18.91 4.53 -7.24
CA PHE A 136 17.92 3.57 -7.75
C PHE A 136 16.77 4.11 -8.64
N PHE A 137 17.08 5.04 -9.56
CA PHE A 137 16.18 5.43 -10.66
C PHE A 137 16.94 5.59 -11.98
N GLU A 138 16.21 5.66 -13.09
CA GLU A 138 16.74 5.89 -14.42
C GLU A 138 16.00 7.03 -15.12
N GLN A 139 16.63 7.58 -16.16
CA GLN A 139 16.01 8.56 -17.05
C GLN A 139 16.11 8.05 -18.50
N PRO A 140 15.27 7.10 -18.92
CA PRO A 140 15.41 6.43 -20.23
C PRO A 140 15.19 7.37 -21.42
N CYS A 141 14.44 8.45 -21.25
CA CYS A 141 14.24 9.51 -22.26
C CYS A 141 14.37 10.89 -21.60
N PRO A 142 14.64 11.97 -22.36
CA PRO A 142 14.70 13.32 -21.80
C PRO A 142 13.42 13.66 -21.01
N ASP A 143 13.58 14.08 -19.76
CA ASP A 143 12.48 14.39 -18.82
C ASP A 143 11.45 13.26 -18.65
N VAL A 144 11.89 12.00 -18.82
CA VAL A 144 11.11 10.80 -18.48
C VAL A 144 11.89 10.03 -17.44
N TYR A 145 11.41 10.03 -16.20
CA TYR A 145 12.00 9.29 -15.10
C TYR A 145 11.37 7.92 -14.96
N TRP A 146 12.14 6.96 -14.46
CA TRP A 146 11.72 5.58 -14.30
C TRP A 146 12.26 5.00 -12.99
N PHE A 147 11.36 4.61 -12.09
CA PHE A 147 11.72 4.21 -10.72
C PHE A 147 10.78 3.12 -10.20
N PRO A 148 11.22 2.25 -9.27
CA PRO A 148 10.33 1.28 -8.65
C PRO A 148 9.35 1.97 -7.70
N VAL A 149 8.13 1.46 -7.63
CA VAL A 149 7.11 1.97 -6.71
C VAL A 149 6.33 0.86 -6.01
N PHE A 150 6.01 -0.22 -6.70
CA PHE A 150 5.20 -1.30 -6.15
C PHE A 150 5.94 -2.63 -6.06
N THR A 151 5.57 -3.45 -5.08
CA THR A 151 5.93 -4.87 -5.05
C THR A 151 5.18 -5.65 -6.11
N ASP A 152 5.67 -6.83 -6.46
CA ASP A 152 4.96 -7.74 -7.36
C ASP A 152 3.57 -8.10 -6.83
N GLN A 153 3.44 -8.25 -5.51
CA GLN A 153 2.19 -8.54 -4.83
C GLN A 153 1.15 -7.42 -5.01
N MET A 154 1.55 -6.16 -4.87
CA MET A 154 0.65 -5.02 -5.13
C MET A 154 0.12 -5.06 -6.56
N CYS A 155 1.00 -5.32 -7.52
CA CYS A 155 0.63 -5.39 -8.92
C CYS A 155 -0.34 -6.56 -9.22
N ASP A 156 -0.07 -7.74 -8.69
CA ASP A 156 -0.91 -8.93 -8.91
C ASP A 156 -2.29 -8.75 -8.26
N GLU A 157 -2.34 -8.37 -6.98
CA GLU A 157 -3.59 -8.19 -6.24
C GLU A 157 -4.46 -7.09 -6.88
N LEU A 158 -3.86 -5.98 -7.35
CA LEU A 158 -4.61 -4.92 -8.02
C LEU A 158 -5.18 -5.36 -9.39
N VAL A 159 -4.41 -6.14 -10.17
CA VAL A 159 -4.90 -6.70 -11.45
C VAL A 159 -6.04 -7.68 -11.19
N GLU A 160 -5.92 -8.53 -10.16
CA GLU A 160 -6.95 -9.49 -9.77
C GLU A 160 -8.25 -8.81 -9.32
N GLU A 161 -8.18 -7.74 -8.53
CA GLU A 161 -9.38 -6.95 -8.15
C GLU A 161 -10.07 -6.33 -9.38
N VAL A 162 -9.29 -5.74 -10.29
CA VAL A 162 -9.85 -5.08 -11.48
C VAL A 162 -10.44 -6.09 -12.46
N GLU A 163 -9.79 -7.23 -12.69
CA GLU A 163 -10.37 -8.32 -13.49
C GLU A 163 -11.57 -8.97 -12.79
N GLY A 164 -11.57 -9.05 -11.45
CA GLY A 164 -12.71 -9.51 -10.65
C GLY A 164 -13.96 -8.62 -10.80
N TYR A 165 -13.77 -7.32 -10.99
CA TYR A 165 -14.86 -6.40 -11.35
C TYR A 165 -15.33 -6.61 -12.79
N GLY A 166 -14.40 -6.76 -13.74
CA GLY A 166 -14.65 -7.26 -15.10
C GLY A 166 -15.39 -6.32 -16.06
N GLN A 167 -15.89 -5.16 -15.63
CA GLN A 167 -16.64 -4.21 -16.47
C GLN A 167 -15.72 -3.22 -17.21
N TRP A 168 -14.83 -3.75 -18.05
CA TRP A 168 -13.91 -2.98 -18.89
C TRP A 168 -14.65 -2.08 -19.88
N SER A 169 -14.04 -0.94 -20.23
CA SER A 169 -14.57 -0.04 -21.26
C SER A 169 -14.61 -0.73 -22.63
N GLY A 170 -15.39 -0.17 -23.55
CA GLY A 170 -15.41 -0.62 -24.95
C GLY A 170 -14.27 -0.08 -25.82
N GLY A 171 -13.35 0.74 -25.27
CA GLY A 171 -12.32 1.44 -26.04
C GLY A 171 -12.89 2.44 -27.06
N ARG A 172 -14.07 3.01 -26.77
CA ARG A 172 -14.79 3.94 -27.65
C ARG A 172 -14.79 5.35 -27.07
N HIS A 173 -14.89 6.34 -27.96
CA HIS A 173 -14.95 7.74 -27.56
C HIS A 173 -16.14 8.07 -26.64
N GLU A 174 -17.25 7.36 -26.77
CA GLU A 174 -18.40 7.53 -25.88
C GLU A 174 -18.33 6.51 -24.76
N ASP A 175 -18.24 7.01 -23.52
CA ASP A 175 -18.23 6.17 -22.32
C ASP A 175 -19.15 6.75 -21.24
N SER A 176 -20.32 6.14 -21.07
CA SER A 176 -21.33 6.55 -20.10
C SER A 176 -20.90 6.40 -18.64
N ARG A 177 -19.79 5.69 -18.38
CA ARG A 177 -19.19 5.52 -17.04
C ARG A 177 -18.41 6.77 -16.64
N LEU A 178 -18.04 7.64 -17.59
CA LEU A 178 -17.30 8.88 -17.36
C LEU A 178 -18.22 10.07 -17.15
N VAL A 179 -17.80 11.00 -16.29
CA VAL A 179 -18.46 12.30 -16.13
C VAL A 179 -18.26 13.13 -17.40
N GLY A 180 -19.34 13.32 -18.16
CA GLY A 180 -19.33 14.02 -19.45
C GLY A 180 -19.39 13.10 -20.68
N GLY A 181 -19.27 11.78 -20.51
CA GLY A 181 -19.60 10.79 -21.54
C GLY A 181 -18.65 10.68 -22.72
N TYR A 182 -17.54 11.44 -22.75
CA TYR A 182 -16.65 11.50 -23.92
C TYR A 182 -15.17 11.45 -23.55
N GLU A 183 -14.42 10.56 -24.20
CA GLU A 183 -12.99 10.38 -24.05
C GLU A 183 -12.26 10.70 -25.37
N ASN A 184 -11.32 11.66 -25.32
CA ASN A 184 -10.61 12.12 -26.52
C ASN A 184 -9.70 11.04 -27.11
N VAL A 185 -9.16 10.15 -26.28
CA VAL A 185 -8.21 9.10 -26.67
C VAL A 185 -8.57 7.84 -25.91
N PRO A 186 -9.55 7.06 -26.40
CA PRO A 186 -10.15 6.01 -25.60
C PRO A 186 -9.23 4.81 -25.39
N THR A 187 -9.31 4.23 -24.20
CA THR A 187 -8.63 3.00 -23.81
C THR A 187 -9.61 1.97 -23.29
N VAL A 188 -9.29 0.67 -23.39
CA VAL A 188 -10.00 -0.39 -22.65
C VAL A 188 -9.53 -0.35 -21.20
N ASP A 189 -10.37 0.22 -20.33
CA ASP A 189 -9.97 0.58 -18.97
C ASP A 189 -11.07 0.44 -17.91
N ILE A 190 -10.62 0.50 -16.66
CA ILE A 190 -11.44 0.61 -15.45
C ILE A 190 -10.83 1.70 -14.57
N HIS A 191 -11.65 2.69 -14.19
CA HIS A 191 -11.29 3.76 -13.29
C HIS A 191 -11.34 3.31 -11.82
N MET A 192 -10.46 3.84 -10.99
CA MET A 192 -10.37 3.47 -9.57
C MET A 192 -11.65 3.81 -8.80
N ASN A 193 -12.42 4.81 -9.22
CA ASN A 193 -13.70 5.12 -8.59
C ASN A 193 -14.77 4.04 -8.83
N GLN A 194 -14.71 3.30 -9.94
CA GLN A 194 -15.66 2.23 -10.29
C GLN A 194 -15.55 1.03 -9.35
N ILE A 195 -14.35 0.76 -8.84
CA ILE A 195 -14.08 -0.30 -7.83
C ILE A 195 -14.02 0.24 -6.40
N GLY A 196 -14.28 1.55 -6.23
CA GLY A 196 -14.22 2.24 -4.94
C GLY A 196 -12.82 2.24 -4.32
N PHE A 197 -11.77 2.40 -5.14
CA PHE A 197 -10.35 2.47 -4.76
C PHE A 197 -9.73 3.87 -4.99
N GLU A 198 -10.53 4.85 -5.41
CA GLU A 198 -10.05 6.20 -5.73
C GLU A 198 -9.41 6.90 -4.52
N LYS A 199 -10.00 6.79 -3.34
CA LYS A 199 -9.49 7.46 -2.14
C LYS A 199 -8.10 6.94 -1.76
N GLU A 200 -7.94 5.62 -1.79
CA GLU A 200 -6.74 4.88 -1.48
C GLU A 200 -5.64 5.21 -2.50
N TRP A 201 -5.99 5.19 -3.79
CA TRP A 201 -5.09 5.57 -4.86
C TRP A 201 -4.62 7.03 -4.75
N LEU A 202 -5.53 7.96 -4.45
CA LEU A 202 -5.18 9.36 -4.22
C LEU A 202 -4.27 9.56 -3.00
N GLN A 203 -4.41 8.72 -1.96
CA GLN A 203 -3.48 8.73 -0.84
C GLN A 203 -2.09 8.24 -1.28
N PHE A 204 -2.04 7.16 -2.06
CA PHE A 204 -0.80 6.67 -2.66
C PHE A 204 -0.08 7.75 -3.49
N LEU A 205 -0.81 8.49 -4.33
CA LEU A 205 -0.23 9.58 -5.12
C LEU A 205 0.38 10.67 -4.23
N ARG A 206 -0.27 11.03 -3.13
CA ARG A 206 0.23 12.05 -2.20
C ARG A 206 1.45 11.58 -1.42
N ASP A 207 1.44 10.35 -0.93
CA ASP A 207 2.46 9.86 -0.01
C ASP A 207 3.71 9.38 -0.74
N TYR A 208 3.56 8.80 -1.94
CA TYR A 208 4.66 8.15 -2.64
C TYR A 208 5.04 8.79 -3.98
N ILE A 209 4.11 9.42 -4.69
CA ILE A 209 4.41 10.00 -6.00
C ILE A 209 4.79 11.47 -5.87
N ALA A 210 4.06 12.27 -5.10
CA ALA A 210 4.38 13.68 -4.90
C ALA A 210 5.84 13.92 -4.47
N PRO A 211 6.40 13.22 -3.46
CA PRO A 211 7.77 13.48 -3.02
C PRO A 211 8.81 13.16 -4.10
N VAL A 212 8.58 12.11 -4.89
CA VAL A 212 9.45 11.74 -6.03
C VAL A 212 9.37 12.80 -7.13
N THR A 213 8.16 13.27 -7.46
CA THR A 213 7.96 14.31 -8.47
C THR A 213 8.68 15.61 -8.08
N GLU A 214 8.53 16.08 -6.85
CA GLU A 214 9.18 17.32 -6.37
C GLU A 214 10.71 17.18 -6.35
N LYS A 215 11.22 15.96 -6.09
CA LYS A 215 12.66 15.67 -6.17
C LYS A 215 13.18 15.69 -7.61
N PHE A 216 12.47 15.07 -8.55
CA PHE A 216 12.90 14.97 -9.95
C PHE A 216 12.68 16.25 -10.77
N TYR A 217 11.74 17.09 -10.34
CA TYR A 217 11.52 18.42 -10.91
C TYR A 217 11.68 19.51 -9.85
N PRO A 218 12.93 19.85 -9.47
CA PRO A 218 13.17 20.89 -8.48
C PRO A 218 12.48 22.21 -8.84
N GLY A 219 11.70 22.75 -7.90
CA GLY A 219 10.91 23.96 -8.07
C GLY A 219 9.45 23.72 -8.49
N TYR A 220 9.08 22.48 -8.81
CA TYR A 220 7.68 22.06 -8.91
C TYR A 220 7.19 21.57 -7.56
N HIS A 221 5.98 21.97 -7.17
CA HIS A 221 5.32 21.51 -5.95
C HIS A 221 3.92 21.00 -6.28
N THR A 222 3.53 19.88 -5.70
CA THR A 222 2.27 19.21 -6.05
C THR A 222 1.50 18.74 -4.82
N LYS A 223 0.16 18.80 -4.94
CA LYS A 223 -0.76 18.16 -3.99
C LYS A 223 -1.28 16.81 -4.51
N ALA A 224 -0.69 16.33 -5.61
CA ALA A 224 -1.04 15.12 -6.34
C ALA A 224 -2.54 15.00 -6.64
N ARG A 225 -3.14 16.05 -7.22
CA ARG A 225 -4.56 16.03 -7.56
C ARG A 225 -4.75 15.25 -8.87
N ALA A 226 -5.52 14.17 -8.86
CA ALA A 226 -5.78 13.40 -10.07
C ALA A 226 -7.26 13.01 -10.16
N ILE A 227 -7.91 13.37 -11.26
CA ILE A 227 -9.30 12.98 -11.53
C ILE A 227 -9.33 11.67 -12.35
N MET A 228 -8.36 11.50 -13.24
CA MET A 228 -8.27 10.33 -14.12
C MET A 228 -7.22 9.37 -13.56
N ASN A 229 -7.70 8.34 -12.85
CA ASN A 229 -6.90 7.24 -12.31
C ASN A 229 -7.52 5.94 -12.79
N PHE A 230 -6.82 5.20 -13.66
CA PHE A 230 -7.41 4.07 -14.35
C PHE A 230 -6.37 3.03 -14.73
N MET A 231 -6.79 1.76 -14.68
CA MET A 231 -6.01 0.64 -15.20
C MET A 231 -6.39 0.43 -16.66
N VAL A 232 -5.39 0.35 -17.53
CA VAL A 232 -5.57 0.04 -18.95
C VAL A 232 -5.15 -1.40 -19.22
N ARG A 233 -5.93 -2.09 -20.05
CA ARG A 233 -5.63 -3.42 -20.57
C ARG A 233 -5.39 -3.37 -22.07
N TYR A 234 -4.23 -3.85 -22.50
CA TYR A 234 -3.93 -4.04 -23.91
C TYR A 234 -3.89 -5.52 -24.27
N ARG A 235 -4.60 -5.89 -25.33
CA ARG A 235 -4.59 -7.23 -25.93
C ARG A 235 -4.58 -7.16 -27.46
N PRO A 236 -3.97 -8.15 -28.15
CA PRO A 236 -3.96 -8.23 -29.61
C PRO A 236 -5.36 -8.25 -30.25
N ASP A 237 -6.33 -8.87 -29.58
CA ASP A 237 -7.70 -9.11 -30.05
C ASP A 237 -8.72 -8.06 -29.59
N GLU A 238 -8.31 -7.12 -28.73
CA GLU A 238 -9.12 -5.99 -28.26
C GLU A 238 -8.49 -4.67 -28.76
N GLN A 239 -7.85 -3.93 -27.85
CA GLN A 239 -7.08 -2.73 -28.17
C GLN A 239 -5.60 -3.02 -27.91
N PRO A 240 -4.76 -3.21 -28.94
CA PRO A 240 -3.35 -3.57 -28.73
C PRO A 240 -2.44 -2.38 -28.51
N SER A 241 -2.83 -1.19 -28.96
CA SER A 241 -1.99 0.01 -29.01
C SER A 241 -2.78 1.27 -28.67
N LEU A 242 -2.06 2.37 -28.41
CA LEU A 242 -2.66 3.69 -28.22
C LEU A 242 -2.01 4.70 -29.15
N ARG A 243 -2.84 5.39 -29.94
CA ARG A 243 -2.38 6.37 -30.94
C ARG A 243 -1.59 7.52 -30.29
N PRO A 244 -0.73 8.22 -31.06
CA PRO A 244 -0.05 9.43 -30.59
C PRO A 244 -0.99 10.47 -29.94
N HIS A 245 -0.69 10.91 -28.73
CA HIS A 245 -1.48 11.89 -27.98
C HIS A 245 -0.66 12.67 -26.94
N HIS A 246 -1.32 13.68 -26.35
CA HIS A 246 -0.91 14.33 -25.10
C HIS A 246 -1.91 13.96 -24.02
N ASP A 247 -1.43 13.92 -22.78
CA ASP A 247 -2.28 13.72 -21.63
C ASP A 247 -2.85 15.04 -21.15
N SER A 248 -4.05 15.00 -20.58
CA SER A 248 -4.62 16.16 -19.89
C SER A 248 -4.12 16.20 -18.45
N SER A 249 -2.81 16.33 -18.27
CA SER A 249 -2.11 16.40 -16.98
C SER A 249 -0.95 17.40 -17.04
N THR A 250 -0.50 17.88 -15.88
CA THR A 250 0.83 18.51 -15.80
C THR A 250 1.90 17.43 -15.93
N PHE A 251 1.76 16.35 -15.16
CA PHE A 251 2.59 15.15 -15.31
C PHE A 251 1.74 13.88 -15.21
N THR A 252 2.21 12.83 -15.87
CA THR A 252 1.57 11.51 -15.88
C THR A 252 2.49 10.51 -15.20
N ILE A 253 1.90 9.63 -14.40
CA ILE A 253 2.56 8.37 -14.02
C ILE A 253 1.98 7.20 -14.80
N ASN A 254 2.84 6.23 -15.12
CA ASN A 254 2.47 5.02 -15.84
C ASN A 254 3.24 3.84 -15.24
N VAL A 255 2.55 3.03 -14.44
CA VAL A 255 3.10 1.89 -13.70
C VAL A 255 2.82 0.60 -14.46
N ALA A 256 3.85 -0.20 -14.73
CA ALA A 256 3.66 -1.53 -15.30
C ALA A 256 3.23 -2.53 -14.23
N LEU A 257 2.17 -3.31 -14.49
CA LEU A 257 1.58 -4.22 -13.50
C LEU A 257 1.88 -5.70 -13.77
N ASN A 258 2.46 -6.03 -14.92
CA ASN A 258 2.82 -7.41 -15.24
C ASN A 258 4.07 -7.51 -16.12
N HIS A 259 4.58 -8.73 -16.30
CA HIS A 259 5.90 -9.01 -16.87
C HIS A 259 5.88 -9.08 -18.39
N LYS A 260 6.70 -8.23 -19.03
CA LYS A 260 7.03 -8.40 -20.45
C LYS A 260 7.82 -9.70 -20.66
N GLY A 261 7.45 -10.45 -21.69
CA GLY A 261 8.07 -11.72 -22.07
C GLY A 261 7.54 -12.94 -21.31
N ILE A 262 6.73 -12.74 -20.28
CA ILE A 262 6.01 -13.80 -19.56
C ILE A 262 4.51 -13.66 -19.81
N ASP A 263 3.95 -12.49 -19.50
CA ASP A 263 2.50 -12.25 -19.56
C ASP A 263 2.07 -11.63 -20.90
N TYR A 264 2.99 -10.92 -21.57
CA TYR A 264 2.76 -10.29 -22.87
C TYR A 264 4.03 -10.11 -23.69
N GLU A 265 3.87 -9.97 -25.01
CA GLU A 265 4.91 -9.56 -25.95
C GLU A 265 4.60 -8.21 -26.60
N GLY A 266 5.63 -7.54 -27.14
CA GLY A 266 5.50 -6.20 -27.68
C GLY A 266 5.32 -5.15 -26.58
N GLY A 267 4.49 -4.14 -26.83
CA GLY A 267 4.18 -3.10 -25.86
C GLY A 267 5.30 -2.08 -25.63
N GLY A 268 5.09 -1.24 -24.63
CA GLY A 268 5.97 -0.12 -24.28
C GLY A 268 5.33 1.24 -24.53
N CYS A 269 6.16 2.28 -24.45
CA CYS A 269 5.80 3.66 -24.73
C CYS A 269 6.87 4.30 -25.62
N ARG A 270 6.46 5.10 -26.60
CA ARG A 270 7.38 5.89 -27.43
C ARG A 270 7.08 7.37 -27.31
N PHE A 271 8.09 8.15 -26.95
CA PHE A 271 8.05 9.61 -26.93
C PHE A 271 8.54 10.14 -28.28
N ILE A 272 7.60 10.59 -29.10
CA ILE A 272 7.79 10.82 -30.55
C ILE A 272 8.77 11.96 -30.82
N ARG A 273 8.64 13.07 -30.08
CA ARG A 273 9.52 14.24 -30.23
C ARG A 273 11.00 13.90 -30.01
N TYR A 274 11.29 12.89 -29.20
CA TYR A 274 12.65 12.47 -28.87
C TYR A 274 13.11 11.22 -29.63
N ASN A 275 12.22 10.63 -30.45
CA ASN A 275 12.41 9.31 -31.04
C ASN A 275 12.92 8.25 -30.02
N CYS A 276 12.45 8.35 -28.78
CA CYS A 276 12.89 7.54 -27.67
C CYS A 276 11.80 6.54 -27.29
N LYS A 277 12.19 5.31 -26.95
CA LYS A 277 11.27 4.22 -26.63
C LYS A 277 11.64 3.58 -25.31
N VAL A 278 10.62 3.30 -24.51
CA VAL A 278 10.70 2.42 -23.35
C VAL A 278 9.98 1.13 -23.71
N GLU A 279 10.71 0.16 -24.26
CA GLU A 279 10.13 -1.08 -24.79
C GLU A 279 10.03 -2.18 -23.74
N SER A 280 10.87 -2.18 -22.70
CA SER A 280 10.88 -3.23 -21.66
C SER A 280 10.47 -2.71 -20.28
N PRO A 281 9.19 -2.31 -20.07
CA PRO A 281 8.71 -1.96 -18.74
C PRO A 281 8.94 -3.09 -17.73
N ARG A 282 9.28 -2.71 -16.50
CA ARG A 282 9.56 -3.58 -15.36
C ARG A 282 8.32 -3.55 -14.47
N LYS A 283 7.81 -4.72 -14.09
CA LYS A 283 6.67 -4.82 -13.17
C LYS A 283 6.98 -4.03 -11.89
N GLY A 284 6.00 -3.29 -11.40
CA GLY A 284 6.13 -2.45 -10.21
C GLY A 284 6.91 -1.15 -10.42
N TRP A 285 7.45 -0.87 -11.62
CA TRP A 285 8.12 0.39 -11.92
C TRP A 285 7.20 1.40 -12.61
N SER A 286 7.35 2.67 -12.23
CA SER A 286 6.58 3.80 -12.73
C SER A 286 7.42 4.66 -13.66
N LEU A 287 6.90 4.92 -14.86
CA LEU A 287 7.35 6.04 -15.68
C LEU A 287 6.69 7.33 -15.19
N LEU A 288 7.44 8.41 -15.19
CA LEU A 288 6.98 9.74 -14.80
C LEU A 288 7.46 10.77 -15.83
N HIS A 289 6.52 11.45 -16.48
CA HIS A 289 6.81 12.40 -17.55
C HIS A 289 5.78 13.55 -17.61
N PRO A 290 6.12 14.72 -18.17
CA PRO A 290 5.15 15.77 -18.45
C PRO A 290 4.01 15.28 -19.36
N GLY A 291 2.77 15.71 -19.11
CA GLY A 291 1.61 15.29 -19.90
C GLY A 291 1.35 16.14 -21.15
N ARG A 292 1.58 17.44 -21.02
CA ARG A 292 1.29 18.45 -22.06
C ARG A 292 2.53 18.91 -22.82
N LEU A 293 2.28 19.45 -24.02
CA LEU A 293 3.21 20.19 -24.90
C LEU A 293 4.41 19.39 -25.42
N THR A 294 5.24 18.83 -24.54
CA THR A 294 6.59 18.34 -24.91
C THR A 294 6.69 16.83 -25.09
N HIS A 295 5.79 16.05 -24.47
CA HIS A 295 5.87 14.59 -24.46
C HIS A 295 4.71 13.96 -25.26
N TYR A 296 4.62 14.33 -26.54
CA TYR A 296 3.71 13.67 -27.47
C TYR A 296 4.15 12.21 -27.63
N HIS A 297 3.30 11.27 -27.22
CA HIS A 297 3.70 9.88 -27.05
C HIS A 297 2.64 8.89 -27.55
N GLU A 298 3.05 7.66 -27.81
CA GLU A 298 2.20 6.56 -28.26
C GLU A 298 2.43 5.28 -27.45
N GLY A 299 1.37 4.49 -27.28
CA GLY A 299 1.44 3.15 -26.70
C GLY A 299 1.76 2.14 -27.79
N LEU A 300 2.94 1.52 -27.71
CA LEU A 300 3.38 0.55 -28.71
C LEU A 300 2.49 -0.71 -28.69
N PRO A 301 2.27 -1.38 -29.85
CA PRO A 301 1.36 -2.52 -29.92
C PRO A 301 1.80 -3.70 -29.06
N THR A 302 0.89 -4.21 -28.24
CA THR A 302 0.98 -5.52 -27.59
C THR A 302 0.66 -6.60 -28.61
N THR A 303 1.60 -7.51 -28.86
CA THR A 303 1.52 -8.48 -29.96
C THR A 303 1.06 -9.86 -29.53
N GLN A 304 1.27 -10.23 -28.26
CA GLN A 304 0.78 -11.46 -27.65
C GLN A 304 0.45 -11.23 -26.18
N GLY A 305 -0.41 -12.07 -25.60
CA GLY A 305 -0.77 -12.02 -24.19
C GLY A 305 -1.59 -10.79 -23.80
N THR A 306 -1.52 -10.40 -22.53
CA THR A 306 -2.25 -9.22 -22.01
C THR A 306 -1.31 -8.33 -21.23
N ARG A 307 -1.29 -7.04 -21.53
CA ARG A 307 -0.48 -6.04 -20.82
C ARG A 307 -1.39 -5.17 -19.94
N TYR A 308 -1.05 -5.05 -18.66
CA TYR A 308 -1.73 -4.16 -17.72
C TYR A 308 -0.81 -3.02 -17.30
N ILE A 309 -1.35 -1.80 -17.30
CA ILE A 309 -0.68 -0.62 -16.75
C ILE A 309 -1.65 0.18 -15.89
N MET A 310 -1.14 0.83 -14.86
CA MET A 310 -1.89 1.81 -14.07
C MET A 310 -1.44 3.22 -14.46
N VAL A 311 -2.39 4.07 -14.85
CA VAL A 311 -2.11 5.42 -15.32
C VAL A 311 -2.80 6.43 -14.43
N SER A 312 -2.13 7.55 -14.16
CA SER A 312 -2.76 8.69 -13.50
C SER A 312 -2.34 10.01 -14.12
N PHE A 313 -3.34 10.82 -14.45
CA PHE A 313 -3.16 12.19 -14.94
C PHE A 313 -3.19 13.15 -13.76
N VAL A 314 -2.01 13.60 -13.34
CA VAL A 314 -1.83 14.37 -12.12
C VAL A 314 -1.67 15.87 -12.44
N ASP A 315 -2.33 16.68 -11.61
CA ASP A 315 -2.47 18.13 -11.73
C ASP A 315 -2.96 18.57 -13.12
N PRO A 316 -4.18 18.15 -13.53
CA PRO A 316 -4.76 18.44 -14.84
C PRO A 316 -5.07 19.92 -15.12
#